data_AF-A0A8C9NZK9-F1
#
_entry.id   AF-A0A8C9NZK9-F1
#
_cell.length_a   1.000
_cell.length_b   1.000
_cell.length_c   1.000
_cell.angle_alpha   90.00
_cell.angle_beta   90.00
_cell.angle_gamma   90.00
#
_symmetry.space_group_name_H-M   'P 1'
#
loop_
_entity.id
_entity.type
_entity.pdbx_description
1 polymer ?
#
loop_
_entity_poly.entity_id
_entity_poly.type
_entity_poly.pdbx_seq_one_letter_code
_entity_poly.pdbx_strand_id
1 'polypeptide(L)'
;MLRLQMTDGHTSCIAVEFSYNPKISLNTPPGTKVKLSGIVDVKNGFLLLNDSNTTILGGEVEHLFEKWELQRSLSKRNRSNIGTEGGPPPFVPFGQKCVSHFKKKCINPRNLYGTYSPFDFELQKA
;
A
#
# COMPACT_ATOMS: atom_id res chain seq x y z
N MET A 1 13.61 -0.80 -15.85
CA MET A 1 12.46 -0.94 -16.76
C MET A 1 11.19 -0.48 -16.07
N LEU A 2 10.82 0.77 -16.31
CA LEU A 2 9.61 1.40 -15.77
C LEU A 2 8.50 1.43 -16.82
N ARG A 3 7.25 1.29 -16.38
CA ARG A 3 6.04 1.55 -17.17
C ARG A 3 5.38 2.81 -16.63
N LEU A 4 5.26 3.84 -17.46
CA LEU A 4 4.72 5.14 -17.10
C LEU A 4 3.36 5.31 -17.76
N GLN A 5 2.36 5.70 -16.98
CA GLN A 5 1.09 6.20 -17.52
C GLN A 5 1.20 7.72 -17.59
N MET A 6 1.10 8.25 -18.80
CA MET A 6 1.22 9.69 -19.06
C MET A 6 -0.09 10.23 -19.60
N THR A 7 -0.31 11.53 -19.41
CA THR A 7 -1.48 12.23 -19.92
C THR A 7 -1.10 13.66 -20.27
N ASP A 8 -1.69 14.18 -21.34
CA ASP A 8 -1.63 15.59 -21.72
C ASP A 8 -2.75 16.43 -21.06
N GLY A 9 -3.63 15.79 -20.29
CA GLY A 9 -4.82 16.37 -19.68
C GLY A 9 -6.14 15.89 -20.32
N HIS A 10 -6.08 15.31 -21.52
CA HIS A 10 -7.26 14.81 -22.23
C HIS A 10 -7.12 13.34 -22.63
N THR A 11 -5.94 12.96 -23.11
CA THR A 11 -5.63 11.61 -23.59
C THR A 11 -4.57 10.96 -22.72
N SER A 12 -4.78 9.68 -22.41
CA SER A 12 -3.80 8.89 -21.66
C SER A 12 -3.04 7.98 -22.60
N CYS A 13 -1.73 7.89 -22.41
CA CYS A 13 -0.87 6.95 -23.13
C CYS A 13 0.03 6.19 -22.16
N ILE A 14 0.57 5.07 -22.63
CA ILE A 14 1.54 4.28 -21.87
C ILE A 14 2.90 4.44 -22.51
N ALA A 15 3.88 4.76 -21.68
CA ALA A 15 5.28 4.76 -22.04
C ALA A 15 6.02 3.65 -21.31
N VAL A 16 7.09 3.16 -21.93
CA VAL A 16 8.02 2.21 -21.33
C VAL A 16 9.44 2.75 -21.44
N GLU A 17 10.21 2.54 -20.39
CA GLU A 17 11.64 2.77 -20.40
C GLU A 17 12.29 1.75 -21.35
N PHE A 18 12.73 2.21 -22.52
CA PHE A 18 13.42 1.39 -23.52
C PHE A 18 14.93 1.32 -23.24
N SER A 19 15.52 2.45 -22.86
CA SER A 19 16.91 2.53 -22.38
C SER A 19 16.94 3.04 -20.95
N TYR A 20 17.97 2.63 -20.19
CA TYR A 20 18.14 3.04 -18.79
C TYR A 20 18.13 4.56 -18.66
N ASN A 21 17.21 5.09 -17.85
CA ASN A 21 17.12 6.52 -17.57
C ASN A 21 17.22 6.79 -16.06
N PRO A 22 18.36 7.28 -15.54
CA PRO A 22 18.55 7.50 -14.11
C PRO A 22 17.68 8.62 -13.55
N LYS A 23 17.11 9.48 -14.41
CA LYS A 23 16.32 10.64 -13.99
C LYS A 23 14.92 10.21 -13.52
N ILE A 24 14.36 9.15 -14.09
CA ILE A 24 13.02 8.63 -13.75
C ILE A 24 13.18 7.40 -12.86
N SER A 25 12.50 7.38 -11.72
CA SER A 25 12.52 6.24 -10.80
C SER A 25 11.14 5.99 -10.20
N LEU A 26 10.98 4.88 -9.46
CA LEU A 26 9.77 4.64 -8.66
C LEU A 26 9.57 5.66 -7.52
N ASN A 27 10.57 6.50 -7.25
CA ASN A 27 10.50 7.57 -6.27
C ASN A 27 10.03 8.91 -6.88
N THR A 28 9.88 8.98 -8.20
CA THR A 28 9.40 10.18 -8.88
C THR A 28 7.93 10.41 -8.50
N PRO A 29 7.58 11.59 -7.96
CA PRO A 29 6.23 11.85 -7.50
C PRO A 29 5.24 11.87 -8.68
N PRO A 30 3.99 11.45 -8.46
CA PRO A 30 2.98 11.54 -9.50
C PRO A 30 2.70 13.01 -9.85
N GLY A 31 2.43 13.26 -11.13
CA GLY A 31 2.21 14.60 -11.66
C GLY A 31 3.48 15.30 -12.15
N THR A 32 4.66 14.67 -12.03
CA THR A 32 5.89 15.14 -12.66
C THR A 32 5.70 15.34 -14.16
N LYS A 33 6.10 16.52 -14.63
CA LYS A 33 6.02 16.91 -16.04
C LYS A 33 7.29 16.44 -16.75
N VAL A 34 7.07 15.86 -17.91
CA VAL A 34 8.12 15.30 -18.75
C VAL A 34 7.92 15.86 -20.16
N LYS A 35 9.02 16.35 -20.74
CA LYS A 35 9.06 16.83 -22.12
C LYS A 35 9.59 15.71 -23.01
N LEU A 36 8.83 15.38 -24.04
CA LEU A 36 9.30 14.55 -25.14
C LEU A 36 9.93 15.45 -26.20
N SER A 37 11.12 15.11 -26.65
CA SER A 37 11.88 15.87 -27.64
C SER A 37 12.23 14.98 -28.84
N GLY A 38 12.05 15.52 -30.04
CA GLY A 38 12.31 14.79 -31.28
C GLY A 38 11.21 13.76 -31.61
N ILE A 39 11.59 12.74 -32.38
CA ILE A 39 10.70 11.65 -32.79
C ILE A 39 10.80 10.55 -31.73
N VAL A 40 9.65 10.18 -31.15
CA VAL A 40 9.54 9.08 -30.19
C VAL A 40 8.88 7.90 -30.88
N ASP A 41 9.56 6.75 -30.88
CA ASP A 41 9.03 5.54 -31.45
C ASP A 41 7.84 5.03 -30.64
N VAL A 42 6.78 4.64 -31.35
CA VAL A 42 5.60 3.99 -30.77
C VAL A 42 5.47 2.59 -31.35
N LYS A 43 5.48 1.59 -30.48
CA LYS A 43 5.30 0.17 -30.86
C LYS A 43 4.19 -0.44 -30.02
N ASN A 44 3.21 -1.05 -30.69
CA ASN A 44 2.06 -1.68 -30.04
C ASN A 44 1.31 -0.78 -29.03
N GLY A 45 1.28 0.54 -29.29
CA GLY A 45 0.65 1.52 -28.39
C GLY A 45 1.50 1.97 -27.21
N PHE A 46 2.77 1.54 -27.13
CA PHE A 46 3.73 1.98 -26.11
C PHE A 46 4.73 2.96 -26.70
N LEU A 47 4.90 4.10 -26.03
CA LEU A 47 5.98 5.05 -26.32
C LEU A 47 7.31 4.54 -25.76
N LEU A 48 8.33 4.47 -26.61
CA LEU A 48 9.67 4.00 -26.24
C LEU A 48 10.53 5.18 -25.78
N LEU A 49 10.70 5.29 -24.46
CA LEU A 49 11.45 6.39 -23.86
C LEU A 49 12.94 6.05 -23.70
N ASN A 50 13.76 7.03 -24.06
CA ASN A 50 15.22 7.03 -23.96
C ASN A 50 15.68 8.34 -23.29
N ASP A 51 16.92 8.38 -22.79
CA ASP A 51 17.44 9.63 -22.21
C ASP A 51 17.55 10.78 -23.23
N SER A 52 17.75 10.45 -24.51
CA SER A 52 17.86 11.43 -25.59
C SER A 52 16.53 12.09 -25.97
N ASN A 53 15.41 11.36 -25.85
CA ASN A 53 14.09 11.83 -26.28
C ASN A 53 13.22 12.30 -25.11
N THR A 54 13.69 12.16 -23.87
CA THR A 54 12.91 12.41 -22.65
C THR A 54 13.68 13.33 -21.71
N THR A 55 13.07 14.46 -21.36
CA THR A 55 13.63 15.41 -20.39
C THR A 55 12.64 15.65 -19.28
N ILE A 56 13.07 15.49 -18.03
CA ILE A 56 12.22 15.75 -16.87
C ILE A 56 12.19 17.25 -16.60
N LEU A 57 11.00 17.84 -16.57
CA LEU A 57 10.79 19.22 -16.16
C LEU A 57 10.58 19.34 -14.64
N GLY A 58 10.16 18.24 -14.00
CA GLY A 58 9.91 18.19 -12.57
C GLY A 58 8.49 18.59 -12.22
N GLY A 59 8.32 19.17 -11.04
CA GLY A 59 7.02 19.47 -10.47
C GLY A 59 6.28 18.24 -9.98
N GLU A 60 5.20 18.51 -9.27
CA GLU A 60 4.30 17.51 -8.69
C GLU A 60 2.88 18.04 -8.75
N VAL A 61 1.91 17.15 -8.59
CA VAL A 61 0.50 17.52 -8.48
C VAL A 61 0.04 17.07 -7.11
N GLU A 62 -0.17 18.03 -6.21
CA GLU A 62 -0.48 17.83 -4.78
C GLU A 62 -1.54 16.75 -4.55
N HIS A 63 -2.69 16.86 -5.21
CA HIS A 63 -3.79 15.90 -5.06
C HIS A 63 -3.44 14.47 -5.51
N LEU A 64 -2.49 14.29 -6.43
CA LEU A 64 -1.98 12.97 -6.79
C LEU A 64 -0.90 12.49 -5.81
N PHE A 65 -0.07 13.42 -5.34
CA PHE A 65 1.03 13.15 -4.43
C PHE A 65 0.52 12.65 -3.08
N GLU A 66 -0.49 13.29 -2.48
CA GLU A 66 -1.05 12.89 -1.18
C GLU A 66 -1.48 11.41 -1.15
N LYS A 67 -2.23 10.98 -2.18
CA LYS A 67 -2.70 9.59 -2.31
C LYS A 67 -1.53 8.61 -2.45
N TRP A 68 -0.54 8.99 -3.25
CA TRP A 68 0.64 8.16 -3.51
C TRP A 68 1.54 8.04 -2.28
N GLU A 69 1.80 9.13 -1.58
CA GLU A 69 2.65 9.13 -0.38
C GLU A 69 1.97 8.36 0.76
N LEU A 70 0.64 8.47 0.91
CA LEU A 70 -0.11 7.65 1.86
C LEU A 70 0.05 6.15 1.55
N GLN A 71 -0.14 5.74 0.29
CA GLN A 71 0.06 4.34 -0.12
C GLN A 71 1.51 3.87 0.12
N ARG A 72 2.49 4.73 -0.13
CA ARG A 72 3.91 4.46 0.11
C ARG A 72 4.24 4.32 1.60
N SER A 73 3.60 5.11 2.46
CA SER A 73 3.73 5.01 3.91
C SER A 73 3.09 3.73 4.46
N LEU A 74 1.88 3.38 3.99
CA LEU A 74 1.14 2.20 4.43
C LEU A 74 1.79 0.88 3.97
N SER A 75 2.35 0.85 2.75
CA SER A 75 3.06 -0.33 2.23
C SER A 75 4.31 -0.66 3.05
N LYS A 76 5.00 0.33 3.62
CA LYS A 76 6.09 0.12 4.60
C LYS A 76 5.59 -0.46 5.93
N ARG A 77 4.31 -0.29 6.27
CA ARG A 77 3.67 -0.77 7.50
C ARG A 77 3.09 -2.19 7.37
N ASN A 78 3.38 -2.89 6.27
CA ASN A 78 2.96 -4.26 6.08
C ASN A 78 4.06 -5.22 6.57
N ARG A 79 3.85 -5.79 7.78
CA ARG A 79 4.54 -6.96 8.40
C ARG A 79 5.65 -6.72 9.43
N SER A 80 5.52 -5.77 10.36
CA SER A 80 6.32 -5.84 11.61
C SER A 80 5.63 -6.60 12.76
N ASN A 81 4.39 -7.08 12.61
CA ASN A 81 3.75 -7.92 13.63
C ASN A 81 3.61 -9.36 13.12
N ILE A 82 4.75 -10.08 13.10
CA ILE A 82 4.74 -11.53 13.25
C ILE A 82 4.18 -11.81 14.65
N GLY A 83 2.90 -12.17 14.73
CA GLY A 83 2.33 -12.81 15.90
C GLY A 83 1.35 -12.03 16.78
N THR A 84 0.97 -10.79 16.46
CA THR A 84 -0.03 -10.05 17.25
C THR A 84 -1.14 -9.45 16.38
N GLU A 85 -2.31 -10.06 16.45
CA GLU A 85 -3.64 -9.44 16.31
C GLU A 85 -4.00 -8.67 15.02
N GLY A 86 -3.55 -9.06 13.82
CA GLY A 86 -4.06 -8.37 12.61
C GLY A 86 -3.50 -8.74 11.24
N GLY A 87 -2.79 -9.87 11.11
CA GLY A 87 -2.31 -10.34 9.80
C GLY A 87 -3.44 -10.90 8.91
N PRO A 88 -3.23 -11.02 7.58
CA PRO A 88 -4.17 -11.69 6.70
C PRO A 88 -4.53 -13.07 7.29
N PRO A 89 -5.81 -13.44 7.32
CA PRO A 89 -6.23 -14.66 8.00
C PRO A 89 -5.50 -15.86 7.41
N PRO A 90 -4.99 -16.77 8.25
CA PRO A 90 -4.32 -17.96 7.77
C PRO A 90 -5.27 -18.76 6.88
N PHE A 91 -4.78 -19.25 5.74
CA PHE A 91 -5.56 -20.10 4.86
C PHE A 91 -5.92 -21.38 5.62
N VAL A 92 -7.21 -21.59 5.87
CA VAL A 92 -7.73 -22.81 6.47
C VAL A 92 -8.24 -23.71 5.33
N PRO A 93 -7.67 -24.92 5.15
CA PRO A 93 -8.20 -25.88 4.18
C PRO A 93 -9.67 -26.19 4.46
N PHE A 94 -10.48 -26.29 3.41
CA PHE A 94 -11.88 -26.66 3.55
C PHE A 94 -12.01 -28.02 4.25
N GLY A 95 -12.79 -28.05 5.35
CA GLY A 95 -13.07 -29.27 6.11
C GLY A 95 -12.35 -29.39 7.47
N GLN A 96 -11.44 -28.49 7.84
CA GLN A 96 -10.85 -28.49 9.19
C GLN A 96 -11.69 -27.66 10.18
N LYS A 97 -12.07 -28.27 11.31
CA LYS A 97 -12.72 -27.57 12.43
C LYS A 97 -11.69 -26.66 13.12
N CYS A 98 -11.98 -25.36 13.20
CA CYS A 98 -11.16 -24.39 13.92
C CYS A 98 -11.06 -24.80 15.41
N VAL A 99 -9.87 -25.21 15.87
CA VAL A 99 -9.63 -25.42 17.29
C VAL A 99 -9.31 -24.05 17.89
N SER A 100 -10.33 -23.30 18.29
CA SER A 100 -10.13 -22.09 19.08
C SER A 100 -9.42 -22.48 20.37
N HIS A 101 -8.15 -22.11 20.51
CA HIS A 101 -7.40 -22.28 21.74
C HIS A 101 -7.89 -21.26 22.77
N PHE A 102 -9.11 -21.46 23.27
CA PHE A 102 -9.61 -20.74 24.43
C PHE A 102 -8.82 -21.30 25.63
N LYS A 103 -7.79 -20.56 26.08
CA LYS A 103 -7.12 -20.83 27.35
C LYS A 103 -8.15 -20.73 28.46
N LYS A 104 -8.78 -21.87 28.81
CA LYS A 104 -9.48 -22.03 30.07
C LYS A 104 -8.40 -21.98 31.16
N LYS A 105 -8.24 -20.82 31.82
CA LYS A 105 -7.59 -20.79 33.14
C LYS A 105 -8.49 -21.62 34.06
N CYS A 106 -8.07 -22.84 34.38
CA CYS A 106 -8.63 -23.55 35.52
C CYS A 106 -8.31 -22.73 36.77
N ILE A 107 -9.34 -22.17 37.42
CA ILE A 107 -9.22 -21.53 38.72
C ILE A 107 -9.25 -22.66 39.75
N ASN A 108 -8.15 -22.82 40.51
CA ASN A 108 -8.12 -23.71 41.67
C ASN A 108 -9.01 -23.14 42.79
N PRO A 109 -9.91 -23.92 43.40
CA PRO A 109 -10.77 -23.46 44.48
C PRO A 109 -10.02 -23.56 45.80
N ARG A 110 -9.07 -22.67 46.06
CA ARG A 110 -8.43 -22.49 47.37
C ARG A 110 -7.60 -21.21 47.40
N ASN A 111 -8.28 -20.08 47.49
CA ASN A 111 -7.92 -18.99 48.40
C ASN A 111 -9.00 -17.92 48.38
N LEU A 112 -9.52 -17.68 49.58
CA LEU A 112 -10.42 -16.60 49.98
C LEU A 112 -9.67 -15.24 49.97
N TYR A 113 -10.45 -14.18 50.16
CA TYR A 113 -10.11 -12.82 50.61
C TYR A 113 -9.88 -11.72 49.55
N GLY A 114 -10.88 -10.82 49.46
CA GLY A 114 -10.76 -9.37 49.16
C GLY A 114 -10.56 -8.97 47.70
N THR A 115 -11.16 -7.92 47.16
CA THR A 115 -11.93 -6.78 47.69
C THR A 115 -12.91 -6.28 46.62
N TYR A 116 -14.06 -5.78 47.06
CA TYR A 116 -14.99 -4.97 46.25
C TYR A 116 -14.38 -3.59 45.97
N SER A 117 -14.62 -3.02 44.78
CA SER A 117 -15.00 -1.60 44.63
C SER A 117 -15.42 -1.28 43.17
N PRO A 118 -16.43 -0.41 42.95
CA PRO A 118 -17.48 -0.63 41.96
C PRO A 118 -17.80 0.61 41.10
N PHE A 119 -17.40 0.66 39.82
CA PHE A 119 -17.83 1.66 38.81
C PHE A 119 -17.44 1.06 37.44
N ASP A 120 -18.25 0.87 36.40
CA ASP A 120 -19.61 1.30 36.07
C ASP A 120 -20.30 0.22 35.21
N PHE A 121 -21.58 0.02 35.50
CA PHE A 121 -22.59 -0.50 34.58
C PHE A 121 -22.77 0.50 33.42
N GLU A 122 -22.89 0.06 32.16
CA GLU A 122 -24.10 0.31 31.35
C GLU A 122 -23.99 -0.30 29.94
N LEU A 123 -24.76 -1.36 29.67
CA LEU A 123 -25.25 -1.65 28.32
C LEU A 123 -26.68 -2.21 28.43
N GLN A 124 -27.60 -1.37 27.97
CA GLN A 124 -28.79 -1.69 27.18
C GLN A 124 -29.77 -2.76 27.71
N LYS A 125 -30.98 -2.30 28.06
CA LYS A 125 -32.21 -3.09 28.01
C LYS A 125 -33.07 -2.66 26.83
N ALA A 126 -33.62 -3.70 26.20
CA ALA A 126 -34.81 -3.80 25.34
C ALA A 126 -34.81 -3.02 24.02
#